data_AF-A0A1V4TLL0-F1
#
_entry.id   AF-A0A1V4TLL0-F1
#
_cell.length_a   1.000
_cell.length_b   1.000
_cell.length_c   1.000
_cell.angle_alpha   90.00
_cell.angle_beta   90.00
_cell.angle_gamma   90.00
#
_symmetry.space_group_name_H-M   'P 1'
#
loop_
_entity.id
_entity.type
_entity.pdbx_description
1 polymer ?
#
loop_
_entity_poly.entity_id
_entity_poly.type
_entity_poly.pdbx_seq_one_letter_code
_entity_poly.pdbx_strand_id
1 'polypeptide(L)'
;MATVVFALLTFIVALVISAVIIYYIAKFFGAKDSLTTALYAALIGTAVYTVFYAVLGTGLIAAFVAGIVWLLALQKLYSIGWFRALVIAFVVWIVTTLAGYFLPVLTGPL
;
A
#
# COMPACT_ATOMS: atom_id res chain seq x y z
N MET A 1 -13.68 1.87 -22.08
CA MET A 1 -14.30 1.22 -20.90
C MET A 1 -13.53 -0.06 -20.62
N ALA A 2 -12.74 -0.10 -19.54
CA ALA A 2 -12.17 -1.37 -19.09
C ALA A 2 -13.31 -2.32 -18.70
N THR A 3 -13.22 -3.58 -19.10
CA THR A 3 -14.18 -4.59 -18.62
C THR A 3 -13.93 -4.84 -17.13
N VAL A 4 -14.97 -5.27 -16.40
CA VAL A 4 -14.84 -5.64 -14.97
C VAL A 4 -13.73 -6.68 -14.78
N VAL A 5 -13.63 -7.64 -15.70
CA VAL A 5 -12.58 -8.67 -15.70
C VAL A 5 -11.19 -8.05 -15.80
N PHE A 6 -10.98 -7.09 -16.71
CA PHE A 6 -9.69 -6.41 -16.84
C PHE A 6 -9.31 -5.66 -15.57
N ALA A 7 -10.26 -4.91 -14.99
CA ALA A 7 -10.04 -4.16 -13.75
C ALA A 7 -9.65 -5.09 -12.58
N LEU A 8 -10.33 -6.23 -12.43
CA LEU A 8 -10.03 -7.23 -11.41
C LEU A 8 -8.64 -7.84 -11.61
N LEU A 9 -8.27 -8.19 -12.85
CA LEU A 9 -6.95 -8.74 -13.14
C LEU A 9 -5.85 -7.72 -12.83
N THR A 10 -6.00 -6.46 -13.24
CA THR A 10 -5.03 -5.40 -12.93
C THR A 10 -4.92 -5.15 -11.43
N PHE A 11 -6.05 -5.20 -10.71
CA PHE A 11 -6.07 -5.06 -9.25
C PHE A 11 -5.31 -6.20 -8.57
N ILE A 12 -5.56 -7.46 -8.95
CA ILE A 12 -4.87 -8.62 -8.37
C ILE A 12 -3.35 -8.52 -8.62
N VAL A 13 -2.94 -8.17 -9.84
CA VAL A 13 -1.52 -8.00 -10.17
C VAL A 13 -0.89 -6.88 -9.34
N ALA A 14 -1.53 -5.72 -9.25
CA ALA A 14 -1.05 -4.60 -8.44
C ALA A 14 -0.96 -4.96 -6.94
N LEU A 15 -1.94 -5.72 -6.44
CA LEU A 15 -1.98 -6.18 -5.05
C LEU A 15 -0.81 -7.12 -4.75
N VAL A 16 -0.54 -8.09 -5.65
CA VAL A 16 0.57 -9.04 -5.49
C VAL A 16 1.90 -8.29 -5.50
N ILE A 17 2.12 -7.40 -6.47
CA ILE A 17 3.36 -6.62 -6.55
C ILE A 17 3.54 -5.75 -5.30
N SER A 18 2.48 -5.07 -4.84
CA SER A 18 2.52 -4.24 -3.63
C SER A 18 2.84 -5.05 -2.38
N ALA A 19 2.22 -6.24 -2.23
CA ALA A 19 2.51 -7.13 -1.11
C ALA A 19 3.97 -7.60 -1.13
N VAL A 20 4.52 -7.91 -2.30
CA VAL A 20 5.93 -8.29 -2.44
C VAL A 20 6.86 -7.12 -2.07
N ILE A 21 6.59 -5.91 -2.53
CA ILE A 21 7.36 -4.71 -2.17
C ILE A 21 7.33 -4.49 -0.65
N ILE A 22 6.14 -4.48 -0.04
CA ILE A 22 5.97 -4.31 1.41
C ILE A 22 6.71 -5.41 2.17
N TYR A 23 6.62 -6.67 1.71
CA TYR A 23 7.28 -7.80 2.34
C TYR A 23 8.80 -7.60 2.43
N TYR A 24 9.45 -7.29 1.29
CA TYR A 24 10.90 -7.11 1.28
C TYR A 24 11.35 -5.90 2.10
N ILE A 25 10.61 -4.79 2.05
CA ILE A 25 10.93 -3.59 2.83
C ILE A 25 10.75 -3.87 4.33
N ALA A 26 9.62 -4.43 4.74
CA ALA A 26 9.35 -4.75 6.13
C ALA A 26 10.40 -5.73 6.69
N LYS A 27 10.77 -6.75 5.89
CA LYS A 27 11.85 -7.69 6.22
C LYS A 27 13.20 -7.00 6.38
N PHE A 28 13.56 -6.10 5.48
CA PHE A 28 14.81 -5.33 5.56
C PHE A 28 14.91 -4.50 6.85
N PHE A 29 13.80 -3.95 7.34
CA PHE A 29 13.73 -3.21 8.59
C PHE A 29 13.49 -4.09 9.84
N GLY A 30 13.62 -5.41 9.73
CA GLY A 30 13.51 -6.35 10.86
C GLY A 30 12.11 -6.48 11.43
N ALA A 31 11.07 -6.18 10.65
CA ALA A 31 9.69 -6.44 11.03
C ALA A 31 9.38 -7.94 10.96
N LYS A 32 8.30 -8.37 11.64
CA LYS A 32 7.89 -9.78 11.68
C LYS A 32 7.74 -10.35 10.27
N ASP A 33 8.60 -11.30 9.93
CA ASP A 33 8.73 -11.86 8.59
C ASP A 33 7.48 -12.71 8.26
N SER A 34 6.58 -12.17 7.43
CA SER A 34 5.36 -12.89 7.02
C SER A 34 4.74 -12.27 5.78
N LEU A 35 4.71 -13.04 4.69
CA LEU A 35 4.06 -12.66 3.45
C LEU A 35 2.57 -12.35 3.66
N THR A 36 1.91 -13.07 4.56
CA THR A 36 0.51 -12.83 4.93
C THR A 36 0.30 -11.44 5.51
N THR A 37 1.21 -10.95 6.36
CA THR A 37 1.12 -9.61 6.97
C THR A 37 1.35 -8.52 5.93
N ALA A 38 2.23 -8.75 4.97
CA ALA A 38 2.42 -7.84 3.84
C ALA A 38 1.20 -7.79 2.92
N LEU A 39 0.55 -8.93 2.66
CA LEU A 39 -0.70 -8.99 1.92
C LEU A 39 -1.83 -8.24 2.65
N TYR A 40 -1.98 -8.44 3.96
CA TYR A 40 -2.95 -7.68 4.76
C TYR A 40 -2.64 -6.18 4.75
N ALA A 41 -1.37 -5.79 4.84
CA ALA A 41 -0.97 -4.38 4.74
C ALA A 41 -1.32 -3.77 3.38
N ALA A 42 -1.12 -4.51 2.29
CA ALA A 42 -1.50 -4.06 0.94
C ALA A 42 -3.03 -3.92 0.81
N LEU A 43 -3.79 -4.92 1.25
CA LEU A 43 -5.25 -4.90 1.24
C LEU A 43 -5.82 -3.75 2.08
N ILE A 44 -5.29 -3.55 3.29
CA ILE A 44 -5.70 -2.44 4.15
C ILE A 44 -5.32 -1.10 3.52
N GLY A 45 -4.15 -1.01 2.87
CA GLY A 45 -3.75 0.18 2.11
C GLY A 45 -4.77 0.53 1.02
N THR A 46 -5.18 -0.45 0.22
CA THR A 46 -6.24 -0.25 -0.80
C THR A 46 -7.57 0.14 -0.17
N ALA A 47 -8.00 -0.55 0.88
CA ALA A 47 -9.27 -0.27 1.54
C ALA A 47 -9.30 1.15 2.13
N VAL A 48 -8.24 1.54 2.83
CA VAL A 48 -8.07 2.88 3.41
C VAL A 48 -8.06 3.92 2.30
N TYR A 49 -7.25 3.74 1.24
CA TYR A 49 -7.24 4.66 0.11
C TYR A 49 -8.65 4.84 -0.48
N THR A 50 -9.34 3.73 -0.78
CA THR A 50 -10.66 3.75 -1.42
C THR A 50 -11.69 4.46 -0.55
N VAL A 51 -11.75 4.13 0.75
CA VAL A 51 -12.73 4.72 1.68
C VAL A 51 -12.45 6.22 1.88
N PHE A 52 -11.22 6.61 2.15
CA PHE A 52 -10.89 8.00 2.46
C PHE A 52 -11.00 8.90 1.24
N TYR A 53 -10.59 8.45 0.06
CA TYR A 53 -10.78 9.24 -1.18
C TYR A 53 -12.24 9.28 -1.63
N ALA A 54 -13.05 8.26 -1.34
CA ALA A 54 -14.48 8.30 -1.61
C ALA A 54 -15.23 9.29 -0.71
N VAL A 55 -14.85 9.39 0.57
CA VAL A 55 -15.54 10.26 1.55
C VAL A 55 -15.01 11.69 1.54
N LEU A 56 -13.70 11.89 1.47
CA LEU A 56 -13.04 13.20 1.56
C LEU A 56 -12.73 13.82 0.19
N GLY A 57 -12.97 13.07 -0.89
CA GLY A 57 -12.62 13.47 -2.25
C GLY A 57 -11.11 13.38 -2.53
N THR A 58 -10.74 13.82 -3.73
CA THR A 58 -9.33 13.88 -4.16
C THR A 58 -8.67 15.13 -3.59
N GLY A 59 -7.76 14.95 -2.63
CA GLY A 59 -7.01 16.07 -2.06
C GLY A 59 -5.91 15.64 -1.10
N LEU A 60 -5.03 16.58 -0.76
CA LEU A 60 -3.91 16.35 0.17
C LEU A 60 -4.37 15.88 1.54
N ILE A 61 -5.54 16.34 1.99
CA ILE A 61 -6.13 15.96 3.28
C ILE A 61 -6.49 14.46 3.26
N ALA A 62 -7.13 13.97 2.20
CA ALA A 62 -7.46 12.55 2.05
C ALA A 62 -6.20 11.68 2.03
N ALA A 63 -5.18 12.10 1.29
CA ALA A 63 -3.88 11.42 1.23
C ALA A 63 -3.20 11.32 2.61
N PHE A 64 -3.19 12.44 3.34
CA PHE A 64 -2.54 12.53 4.65
C PHE A 64 -3.26 11.66 5.69
N VAL A 65 -4.58 11.74 5.77
CA VAL A 65 -5.37 10.93 6.72
C VAL A 65 -5.28 9.45 6.36
N ALA A 66 -5.42 9.09 5.08
CA ALA A 66 -5.24 7.71 4.61
C ALA A 66 -3.84 7.17 4.97
N GLY A 67 -2.80 7.97 4.77
CA GLY A 67 -1.42 7.62 5.12
C GLY A 67 -1.26 7.34 6.62
N ILE A 68 -1.83 8.18 7.49
CA ILE A 68 -1.79 7.97 8.95
C ILE A 68 -2.53 6.68 9.35
N VAL A 69 -3.71 6.45 8.80
CA VAL A 69 -4.50 5.24 9.12
C VAL A 69 -3.77 3.98 8.65
N TRP A 70 -3.14 4.02 7.48
CA TRP A 70 -2.33 2.91 7.01
C TRP A 70 -1.06 2.70 7.84
N LEU A 71 -0.42 3.77 8.32
CA LEU A 71 0.72 3.67 9.24
C LEU A 71 0.31 2.98 10.56
N LEU A 72 -0.85 3.34 11.12
CA LEU A 72 -1.42 2.65 12.28
C LEU A 72 -1.66 1.16 12.00
N ALA A 73 -2.09 0.81 10.80
CA ALA A 73 -2.25 -0.58 10.39
C ALA A 73 -0.90 -1.31 10.34
N LEU A 74 0.13 -0.72 9.71
CA LEU A 74 1.48 -1.29 9.67
C LEU A 74 2.04 -1.49 11.08
N GLN A 75 1.87 -0.51 11.96
CA GLN A 75 2.32 -0.57 13.34
C GLN A 75 1.73 -1.79 14.06
N LYS A 76 0.41 -2.00 13.95
CA LYS A 76 -0.31 -3.11 14.58
C LYS A 76 0.04 -4.46 13.95
N LEU A 77 0.01 -4.53 12.61
CA LEU A 77 0.26 -5.75 11.84
C LEU A 77 1.66 -6.32 12.10
N TYR A 78 2.67 -5.46 12.11
CA TYR A 78 4.05 -5.87 12.32
C TYR A 78 4.50 -5.83 13.79
N SER A 79 3.64 -5.35 14.71
CA SER A 79 3.96 -5.17 16.12
C SER A 79 5.24 -4.35 16.34
N ILE A 80 5.39 -3.26 15.58
CA ILE A 80 6.57 -2.39 15.57
C ILE A 80 6.26 -1.02 16.19
N GLY A 81 7.30 -0.29 16.61
CA GLY A 81 7.16 1.08 17.10
C GLY A 81 6.78 2.08 15.99
N TRP A 82 6.18 3.20 16.37
CA TRP A 82 5.70 4.26 15.46
C TRP A 82 6.78 4.76 14.48
N PHE A 83 7.99 5.00 14.97
CA PHE A 83 9.11 5.48 14.15
C PHE A 83 9.50 4.46 13.06
N ARG A 84 9.57 3.16 13.42
CA ARG A 84 9.86 2.11 12.44
C ARG A 84 8.74 1.98 11.41
N ALA A 85 7.49 2.09 11.82
CA ALA A 85 6.34 2.07 10.92
C ALA A 85 6.39 3.25 9.93
N LEU A 86 6.74 4.45 10.40
CA LEU A 86 6.92 5.64 9.56
C LEU A 86 8.03 5.44 8.52
N VAL A 87 9.19 4.92 8.94
CA VAL A 87 10.31 4.64 8.03
C VAL A 87 9.91 3.61 6.97
N ILE A 88 9.27 2.52 7.36
CA ILE A 88 8.78 1.50 6.42
C ILE A 88 7.77 2.12 5.45
N ALA A 89 6.78 2.87 5.94
CA ALA A 89 5.77 3.50 5.10
C ALA A 89 6.40 4.47 4.08
N PHE A 90 7.38 5.26 4.51
CA PHE A 90 8.10 6.19 3.65
C PHE A 90 8.93 5.46 2.57
N VAL A 91 9.64 4.40 2.94
CA VAL A 91 10.44 3.61 1.99
C VAL A 91 9.51 2.85 1.02
N VAL A 92 8.40 2.28 1.50
CA VAL A 92 7.38 1.68 0.62
C VAL A 92 6.88 2.71 -0.38
N TRP A 93 6.52 3.92 0.07
CA TRP A 93 6.03 4.97 -0.82
C TRP A 93 7.05 5.34 -1.91
N ILE A 94 8.34 5.47 -1.56
CA ILE A 94 9.39 5.73 -2.56
C ILE A 94 9.49 4.56 -3.55
N VAL A 95 9.60 3.34 -3.06
CA VAL A 95 9.80 2.15 -3.90
C VAL A 95 8.60 1.88 -4.79
N THR A 96 7.37 2.05 -4.29
CA THR A 96 6.15 1.88 -5.11
C THR A 96 5.99 3.00 -6.12
N THR A 97 6.37 4.24 -5.80
CA THR A 97 6.40 5.35 -6.76
C THR A 97 7.39 5.06 -7.89
N LEU A 98 8.59 4.61 -7.54
CA LEU A 98 9.60 4.21 -8.54
C LEU A 98 9.13 3.02 -9.38
N ALA A 99 8.57 1.99 -8.74
CA ALA A 99 8.02 0.82 -9.44
C ALA A 99 6.88 1.21 -10.38
N GLY A 100 6.07 2.21 -10.02
CA GLY A 100 4.98 2.72 -10.85
C GLY A 100 5.44 3.30 -12.19
N TYR A 101 6.65 3.88 -12.26
CA TYR A 101 7.20 4.34 -13.54
C TYR A 101 7.53 3.19 -14.51
N PHE A 102 7.81 1.99 -13.99
CA PHE A 102 8.14 0.81 -14.80
C PHE A 102 6.97 -0.15 -14.96
N LEU A 103 6.01 -0.12 -14.03
CA LEU A 103 4.88 -1.04 -13.94
C LEU A 103 3.58 -0.22 -13.96
N PRO A 104 3.02 0.09 -15.15
CA PRO A 104 1.80 0.91 -15.30
C PRO A 104 0.58 0.36 -14.56
N VAL A 105 0.59 -0.94 -14.24
CA VAL A 105 -0.46 -1.58 -13.43
C VAL A 105 -0.54 -1.00 -12.00
N LEU A 106 0.55 -0.39 -11.50
CA LEU A 106 0.59 0.25 -10.19
C LEU A 106 0.09 1.70 -10.17
N THR A 107 0.05 2.37 -11.33
CA THR A 107 -0.42 3.77 -11.45
C THR A 107 -1.94 3.87 -11.64
N GLY A 108 -2.63 2.73 -11.73
CA GLY A 108 -4.05 2.67 -12.08
C GLY A 108 -4.29 2.90 -13.58
N PRO A 109 -5.49 2.59 -14.09
CA PRO A 109 -5.87 2.99 -15.45
C PRO A 109 -5.87 4.52 -15.55
N LEU A 110 -5.12 5.06 -16.51
CA LEU A 110 -5.21 6.46 -16.93
C LEU A 110 -6.56 6.73 -17.61
#